data_AF-B1FX71-F1
#
_entry.id   AF-B1FX71-F1
#
_cell.length_a   1.000
_cell.length_b   1.000
_cell.length_c   1.000
_cell.angle_alpha   90.00
_cell.angle_beta   90.00
_cell.angle_gamma   90.00
#
_symmetry.space_group_name_H-M   'P 1'
#
loop_
_entity.id
_entity.type
_entity.pdbx_description
1 polymer ?
#
loop_
_entity_poly.entity_id
_entity_poly.type
_entity_poly.pdbx_seq_one_letter_code
_entity_poly.pdbx_strand_id
1 'polypeptide(L)'
;MSSEWKRRIRLFIQRFWQPTSACMTCMPGSWGNIMSLVHWTIAFRTGLLTGLLAILLTFTPAAKLYGHRYGNALVVGVLTTIGDAYSHASHYPIPYVEHILTGAISGLLALVASYLFEDRARRVRQVWARLFG
;
A
#
# COMPACT_ATOMS: atom_id res chain seq x y z
N MET A 1 8.84 -1.50 -24.37
CA MET A 1 9.57 -1.34 -23.08
C MET A 1 9.08 -0.18 -22.22
N SER A 2 8.74 0.99 -22.78
CA SER A 2 8.31 2.16 -21.98
C SER A 2 6.97 1.99 -21.25
N SER A 3 6.03 1.18 -21.78
CA SER A 3 4.70 0.95 -21.18
C SER A 3 4.75 0.10 -19.90
N GLU A 4 5.57 -0.96 -19.89
CA GLU A 4 5.72 -1.85 -18.74
C GLU A 4 6.37 -1.15 -17.54
N TRP A 5 7.43 -0.37 -17.78
CA TRP A 5 8.07 0.42 -16.72
C TRP A 5 7.13 1.50 -16.16
N LYS A 6 6.34 2.16 -17.01
CA LYS A 6 5.27 3.07 -16.54
C LYS A 6 4.27 2.37 -15.62
N ARG A 7 3.89 1.13 -15.93
CA ARG A 7 2.98 0.32 -15.08
C ARG A 7 3.62 -0.01 -13.73
N ARG A 8 4.89 -0.38 -13.71
CA ARG A 8 5.63 -0.70 -12.48
C ARG A 8 5.86 0.51 -11.59
N ILE A 9 6.18 1.67 -12.17
CA ILE A 9 6.30 2.94 -11.44
C ILE A 9 4.95 3.32 -10.81
N ARG A 10 3.85 3.17 -11.56
CA ARG A 10 2.50 3.42 -11.00
C ARG A 10 2.19 2.47 -9.85
N LEU A 11 2.50 1.18 -10.00
CA LEU A 11 2.33 0.19 -8.94
C LEU A 11 3.17 0.58 -7.72
N PHE A 12 4.44 0.94 -7.91
CA PHE A 12 5.31 1.40 -6.83
C PHE A 12 4.70 2.58 -6.07
N ILE A 13 4.29 3.64 -6.78
CA ILE A 13 3.68 4.82 -6.14
C ILE A 13 2.47 4.41 -5.33
N GLN A 14 1.56 3.61 -5.92
CA GLN A 14 0.37 3.10 -5.22
C GLN A 14 0.71 2.30 -3.96
N ARG A 15 1.73 1.44 -4.04
CA ARG A 15 2.16 0.56 -2.95
C ARG A 15 3.13 1.22 -1.98
N PHE A 16 3.62 2.42 -2.29
CA PHE A 16 4.41 3.25 -1.41
C PHE A 16 3.52 4.11 -0.51
N TRP A 17 2.50 4.78 -1.06
CA TRP A 17 1.68 5.70 -0.27
C TRP A 17 0.74 4.98 0.69
N GLN A 18 0.18 3.82 0.31
CA GLN A 18 -0.77 3.09 1.16
C GLN A 18 -0.16 2.64 2.49
N PRO A 19 1.01 1.98 2.53
CA PRO A 19 1.67 1.62 3.77
C PRO A 19 2.19 2.83 4.53
N THR A 20 2.74 3.84 3.84
CA THR A 20 3.23 5.07 4.49
C THR A 20 2.10 5.76 5.25
N SER A 21 0.92 5.90 4.63
CA SER A 21 -0.26 6.44 5.30
C SER A 21 -0.74 5.55 6.44
N ALA A 22 -0.78 4.22 6.25
CA ALA A 22 -1.16 3.29 7.31
C ALA A 22 -0.25 3.41 8.53
N CYS A 23 1.07 3.38 8.37
CA CYS A 23 2.03 3.54 9.47
C CYS A 23 1.76 4.85 10.24
N MET A 24 1.60 5.97 9.53
CA MET A 24 1.35 7.27 10.17
C MET A 24 0.01 7.34 10.92
N THR A 25 -1.02 6.61 10.47
CA THR A 25 -2.32 6.58 11.16
C THR A 25 -2.39 5.57 12.31
N CYS A 26 -1.52 4.55 12.30
CA CYS A 26 -1.53 3.46 13.30
C CYS A 26 -0.54 3.68 14.44
N MET A 27 0.38 4.64 14.31
CA MET A 27 1.38 4.93 15.34
C MET A 27 0.71 5.43 16.63
N PRO A 28 0.94 4.79 17.79
CA PRO A 28 0.39 5.23 19.07
C PRO A 28 0.93 6.61 19.47
N GLY A 29 0.05 7.60 19.70
CA GLY A 29 0.44 8.92 20.22
C GLY A 29 -0.45 10.09 19.79
N SER A 30 -0.02 11.32 20.06
CA SER A 30 -0.75 12.55 19.74
C SER A 30 -0.59 12.94 18.25
N TRP A 31 -1.33 13.96 17.79
CA TRP A 31 -1.12 14.59 16.48
C TRP A 31 0.34 15.05 16.23
N GLY A 32 1.16 15.18 17.30
CA GLY A 32 2.59 15.41 17.21
C GLY A 32 3.39 14.28 16.56
N ASN A 33 2.87 13.03 16.54
CA ASN A 33 3.49 11.93 15.80
C ASN A 33 3.45 12.16 14.28
N ILE A 34 2.40 12.81 13.76
CA ILE A 34 2.33 13.20 12.35
C ILE A 34 3.42 14.22 12.02
N MET A 35 3.90 14.98 12.99
CA MET A 35 4.96 15.98 12.85
C MET A 35 6.36 15.44 13.23
N SER A 36 6.48 14.18 13.68
CA SER A 36 7.75 13.61 14.13
C SER A 36 8.58 13.08 12.96
N LEU A 37 9.80 13.59 12.82
CA LEU A 37 10.76 13.10 11.82
C LEU A 37 11.09 11.60 11.98
N VAL A 38 11.09 11.09 13.22
CA VAL A 38 11.35 9.67 13.49
C VAL A 38 10.24 8.81 12.90
N HIS A 39 8.98 9.17 13.15
CA HIS A 39 7.80 8.46 12.63
C HIS A 39 7.72 8.53 11.11
N TRP A 40 8.03 9.68 10.52
CA TRP A 40 8.16 9.82 9.07
C TRP A 40 9.25 8.92 8.50
N THR A 41 10.41 8.81 9.16
CA THR A 41 11.51 7.96 8.69
C THR A 41 11.09 6.49 8.67
N ILE A 42 10.41 6.03 9.72
CA ILE A 42 9.87 4.67 9.80
C ILE A 42 8.83 4.45 8.69
N ALA A 43 7.84 5.34 8.57
CA ALA A 43 6.79 5.22 7.57
C ALA A 43 7.34 5.22 6.14
N PHE A 44 8.32 6.07 5.83
CA PHE A 44 9.02 6.07 4.54
C PHE A 44 9.75 4.76 4.29
N ARG A 45 10.47 4.25 5.30
CA ARG A 45 11.20 2.97 5.18
C ARG A 45 10.23 1.81 4.93
N THR A 46 9.14 1.73 5.67
CA THR A 46 8.08 0.72 5.47
C THR A 46 7.45 0.84 4.08
N GLY A 47 7.10 2.06 3.65
CA GLY A 47 6.55 2.32 2.32
C GLY A 47 7.49 1.96 1.19
N LEU A 48 8.78 2.33 1.30
CA LEU A 48 9.81 2.01 0.31
C LEU A 48 10.02 0.51 0.17
N LEU A 49 10.18 -0.20 1.30
CA LEU A 49 10.34 -1.65 1.31
C LEU A 49 9.12 -2.35 0.73
N THR A 50 7.92 -1.93 1.12
CA THR A 50 6.67 -2.48 0.58
C THR A 50 6.57 -2.26 -0.92
N GLY A 51 6.88 -1.04 -1.40
CA GLY A 51 6.89 -0.72 -2.82
C GLY A 51 7.90 -1.54 -3.62
N LEU A 52 9.12 -1.70 -3.10
CA LEU A 52 10.17 -2.52 -3.73
C LEU A 52 9.78 -4.00 -3.78
N LEU A 53 9.31 -4.56 -2.65
CA LEU A 53 8.82 -5.94 -2.60
C LEU A 53 7.63 -6.14 -3.56
N ALA A 54 6.75 -5.16 -3.69
CA ALA A 54 5.65 -5.22 -4.63
C ALA A 54 6.13 -5.25 -6.08
N ILE A 55 7.14 -4.46 -6.44
CA ILE A 55 7.80 -4.55 -7.76
C ILE A 55 8.41 -5.94 -7.94
N LEU A 56 9.14 -6.47 -6.95
CA LEU A 56 9.77 -7.79 -7.03
C LEU A 56 8.74 -8.90 -7.26
N LEU A 57 7.59 -8.84 -6.58
CA LEU A 57 6.49 -9.77 -6.81
C LEU A 57 5.95 -9.74 -8.25
N THR A 58 6.08 -8.62 -8.98
CA THR A 58 5.66 -8.56 -10.39
C THR A 58 6.48 -9.45 -11.32
N PHE A 59 7.65 -9.92 -10.89
CA PHE A 59 8.46 -10.89 -11.63
C PHE A 59 8.09 -12.36 -11.33
N THR A 60 7.13 -12.58 -10.43
CA THR A 60 6.68 -13.91 -10.01
C THR A 60 5.24 -14.16 -10.46
N PRO A 61 4.73 -15.41 -10.43
CA PRO A 61 3.32 -15.70 -10.68
C PRO A 61 2.35 -14.97 -9.73
N ALA A 62 2.82 -14.52 -8.56
CA ALA A 62 2.05 -13.75 -7.60
C ALA A 62 1.56 -12.40 -8.16
N ALA A 63 2.15 -11.92 -9.27
CA ALA A 63 1.67 -10.74 -9.98
C ALA A 63 0.16 -10.82 -10.34
N LYS A 64 -0.38 -12.04 -10.54
CA LYS A 64 -1.80 -12.27 -10.82
C LYS A 64 -2.71 -11.83 -9.67
N LEU A 65 -2.22 -11.86 -8.43
CA LEU A 65 -2.98 -11.44 -7.24
C LEU A 65 -3.33 -9.96 -7.28
N TYR A 66 -2.53 -9.13 -7.96
CA TYR A 66 -2.84 -7.72 -8.17
C TYR A 66 -4.05 -7.48 -9.07
N GLY A 67 -4.44 -8.47 -9.88
CA GLY A 67 -5.59 -8.36 -10.79
C GLY A 67 -6.95 -8.38 -10.07
N HIS A 68 -7.01 -8.90 -8.84
CA HIS A 68 -8.23 -8.96 -8.05
C HIS A 68 -8.15 -7.98 -6.87
N ARG A 69 -9.20 -7.19 -6.61
CA ARG A 69 -9.18 -6.16 -5.55
C ARG A 69 -8.84 -6.72 -4.16
N TYR A 70 -9.37 -7.89 -3.81
CA TYR A 70 -9.05 -8.56 -2.53
C TYR A 70 -7.65 -9.19 -2.52
N GLY A 71 -7.21 -9.79 -3.64
CA GLY A 71 -5.85 -10.32 -3.74
C GLY A 71 -4.81 -9.22 -3.63
N ASN A 72 -5.09 -8.07 -4.26
CA ASN A 72 -4.29 -6.88 -4.15
C ASN A 72 -4.22 -6.35 -2.71
N ALA A 73 -5.36 -6.24 -2.03
CA ALA A 73 -5.43 -5.80 -0.63
C ALA A 73 -4.64 -6.75 0.30
N LEU A 74 -4.77 -8.06 0.10
CA LEU A 74 -4.02 -9.07 0.84
C LEU A 74 -2.51 -8.92 0.63
N VAL A 75 -2.06 -8.80 -0.62
CA VAL A 75 -0.62 -8.62 -0.92
C VAL A 75 -0.09 -7.34 -0.29
N VAL A 76 -0.83 -6.23 -0.39
CA VAL A 76 -0.44 -4.97 0.26
C VAL A 76 -0.28 -5.15 1.76
N GLY A 77 -1.25 -5.79 2.43
CA GLY A 77 -1.21 -5.95 3.88
C GLY A 77 -0.07 -6.86 4.34
N VAL A 78 0.17 -7.97 3.63
CA VAL A 78 1.29 -8.88 3.93
C VAL A 78 2.63 -8.18 3.73
N LEU A 79 2.83 -7.52 2.59
CA LEU A 79 4.09 -6.81 2.32
C LEU A 79 4.32 -5.66 3.30
N THR A 80 3.26 -4.94 3.68
CA THR A 80 3.34 -3.90 4.70
C THR A 80 3.74 -4.47 6.04
N THR A 81 3.14 -5.59 6.48
CA THR A 81 3.51 -6.26 7.73
C THR A 81 5.00 -6.61 7.76
N ILE A 82 5.53 -7.15 6.65
CA ILE A 82 6.95 -7.49 6.51
C ILE A 82 7.83 -6.23 6.52
N GLY A 83 7.45 -5.21 5.75
CA GLY A 83 8.20 -3.95 5.67
C GLY A 83 8.23 -3.20 7.01
N ASP A 84 7.14 -3.25 7.76
CA ASP A 84 6.99 -2.59 9.06
C ASP A 84 7.82 -3.31 10.13
N ALA A 85 7.71 -4.64 10.20
CA ALA A 85 8.51 -5.47 11.11
C ALA A 85 10.02 -5.35 10.85
N TYR A 86 10.44 -5.06 9.63
CA TYR A 86 11.85 -4.77 9.32
C TYR A 86 12.27 -3.33 9.67
N SER A 87 11.32 -2.41 9.73
CA SER A 87 11.62 -0.98 9.91
C SER A 87 11.82 -0.61 11.38
N HIS A 88 11.14 -1.30 12.31
CA HIS A 88 11.33 -1.12 13.75
C HIS A 88 10.85 -2.35 14.55
N ALA A 89 11.26 -2.42 15.82
CA ALA A 89 10.71 -3.39 16.77
C ALA A 89 9.32 -2.94 17.26
N SER A 90 8.45 -3.89 17.56
CA SER A 90 7.13 -3.56 18.10
C SER A 90 7.21 -2.98 19.51
N HIS A 91 6.36 -2.00 19.77
CA HIS A 91 6.14 -1.35 21.05
C HIS A 91 5.11 -2.09 21.93
N TYR A 92 4.41 -3.09 21.37
CA TYR A 92 3.43 -3.87 22.11
C TYR A 92 4.08 -5.09 22.78
N PRO A 93 3.47 -5.63 23.87
CA PRO A 93 3.96 -6.83 24.54
C PRO A 93 4.03 -8.06 23.62
N ILE A 94 3.14 -8.13 22.62
CA ILE A 94 3.13 -9.17 21.60
C ILE A 94 3.87 -8.62 20.35
N PRO A 95 5.05 -9.16 19.99
CA PRO A 95 5.98 -8.52 19.04
C PRO A 95 5.46 -8.30 17.61
N TYR A 96 4.37 -8.96 17.22
CA TYR A 96 3.87 -8.95 15.85
C TYR A 96 2.56 -8.17 15.68
N VAL A 97 1.88 -7.81 16.78
CA VAL A 97 0.53 -7.25 16.72
C VAL A 97 0.52 -5.89 16.02
N GLU A 98 1.49 -5.03 16.32
CA GLU A 98 1.61 -3.72 15.68
C GLU A 98 1.77 -3.85 14.17
N HIS A 99 2.72 -4.67 13.74
CA HIS A 99 3.03 -4.86 12.33
C HIS A 99 1.86 -5.49 11.55
N ILE A 100 1.16 -6.46 12.17
CA ILE A 100 -0.03 -7.08 11.59
C ILE A 100 -1.17 -6.05 11.47
N LEU A 101 -1.36 -5.20 12.48
CA LEU A 101 -2.38 -4.16 12.48
C LEU A 101 -2.09 -3.10 11.40
N THR A 102 -0.84 -2.63 11.32
CA THR A 102 -0.37 -1.74 10.25
C THR A 102 -0.62 -2.36 8.87
N GLY A 103 -0.30 -3.65 8.72
CA GLY A 103 -0.58 -4.40 7.50
C GLY A 103 -2.07 -4.49 7.17
N ALA A 104 -2.90 -4.84 8.14
CA ALA A 104 -4.34 -4.92 7.97
C ALA A 104 -4.93 -3.57 7.53
N ILE A 105 -4.51 -2.47 8.16
CA ILE A 105 -4.98 -1.12 7.82
C ILE A 105 -4.49 -0.70 6.44
N SER A 106 -3.24 -1.00 6.08
CA SER A 106 -2.72 -0.77 4.72
C SER A 106 -3.49 -1.54 3.65
N GLY A 107 -3.81 -2.81 3.92
CA GLY A 107 -4.66 -3.64 3.06
C GLY A 107 -6.07 -3.07 2.91
N LEU A 108 -6.68 -2.60 4.00
CA LEU A 108 -7.99 -1.93 3.98
C LEU A 108 -7.93 -0.62 3.19
N LEU A 109 -6.91 0.21 3.37
CA LEU A 109 -6.71 1.44 2.58
C LEU A 109 -6.57 1.11 1.09
N ALA A 110 -5.84 0.05 0.74
CA ALA A 110 -5.73 -0.41 -0.63
C ALA A 110 -7.07 -0.88 -1.22
N LEU A 111 -7.87 -1.59 -0.42
CA LEU A 111 -9.19 -2.05 -0.83
C LEU A 111 -10.14 -0.88 -1.03
N VAL A 112 -10.23 0.04 -0.06
CA VAL A 112 -11.06 1.25 -0.12
C VAL A 112 -10.67 2.11 -1.31
N ALA A 113 -9.36 2.32 -1.54
CA ALA A 113 -8.86 3.04 -2.71
C ALA A 113 -9.30 2.39 -4.03
N SER A 114 -9.37 1.05 -4.11
CA SER A 114 -9.86 0.35 -5.31
C SER A 114 -11.33 0.69 -5.60
N TYR A 115 -12.20 0.76 -4.58
CA TYR A 115 -13.60 1.13 -4.75
C TYR A 115 -13.78 2.62 -5.06
N LEU A 116 -13.00 3.50 -4.42
CA LEU A 116 -13.15 4.94 -4.60
C LEU A 116 -12.63 5.43 -5.95
N PHE A 117 -11.43 5.00 -6.34
CA PHE A 117 -10.75 5.56 -7.51
C PHE A 117 -10.92 4.70 -8.74
N GLU A 118 -10.82 3.38 -8.61
CA GLU A 118 -10.85 2.47 -9.75
C GLU A 118 -12.27 2.30 -10.32
N ASP A 119 -13.28 2.21 -9.46
CA ASP A 119 -14.68 2.12 -9.91
C ASP A 119 -15.22 3.46 -10.42
N ARG A 120 -14.82 4.61 -9.85
CA ARG A 120 -15.15 5.93 -10.43
C ARG A 120 -14.46 6.14 -11.78
N ALA A 121 -13.17 5.84 -11.90
CA ALA A 121 -12.45 5.97 -13.16
C ALA A 121 -12.98 5.02 -14.26
N ARG A 122 -13.48 3.83 -13.88
CA ARG A 122 -14.20 2.94 -14.80
C ARG A 122 -15.50 3.57 -15.30
N ARG A 123 -16.34 4.10 -14.40
CA ARG A 123 -17.60 4.75 -14.77
C ARG A 123 -17.39 5.97 -15.67
N VAL A 124 -16.43 6.84 -15.34
CA VAL A 124 -16.11 8.02 -16.16
C VAL A 124 -15.68 7.62 -17.58
N ARG A 125 -14.82 6.61 -17.72
CA ARG A 125 -14.42 6.09 -19.04
C ARG A 125 -15.58 5.48 -19.83
N GLN A 126 -16.48 4.76 -19.16
CA GLN A 126 -17.67 4.19 -19.81
C GLN A 126 -18.62 5.28 -20.30
N VAL A 127 -18.83 6.34 -19.51
CA VAL A 127 -19.64 7.50 -19.93
C VAL A 127 -18.99 8.23 -21.09
N TRP A 128 -17.68 8.48 -21.02
CA TRP A 128 -16.92 9.13 -22.09
C TRP A 128 -16.99 8.35 -23.41
N ALA A 129 -16.81 7.03 -23.36
CA ALA A 129 -16.89 6.16 -24.54
C ALA A 129 -18.30 6.11 -25.15
N ARG A 130 -19.36 6.39 -24.39
CA ARG A 130 -20.74 6.49 -24.91
C ARG A 130 -21.05 7.86 -25.52
N LEU A 131 -20.34 8.91 -25.11
CA LEU A 131 -20.59 10.29 -25.57
C LEU A 131 -19.72 10.67 -26.77
N PHE A 132 -18.53 10.08 -26.88
CA PHE A 132 -17.51 10.45 -27.88
C PHE A 132 -16.97 9.26 -28.69
N GLY A 133 -17.53 8.06 -28.48
CA GLY A 133 -17.28 6.87 -29.29
C GLY A 133 -18.54 6.48 -30.05
#